data_AF-A0A2V9UM06-F1
#
_entry.id   AF-A0A2V9UM06-F1
#
_cell.length_a   1.000
_cell.length_b   1.000
_cell.length_c   1.000
_cell.angle_alpha   90.00
_cell.angle_beta   90.00
_cell.angle_gamma   90.00
#
_symmetry.space_group_name_H-M   'P 1'
#
loop_
_entity.id
_entity.type
_entity.pdbx_description
1 polymer ?
#
loop_
_entity_poly.entity_id
_entity_poly.type
_entity_poly.pdbx_seq_one_letter_code
_entity_poly.pdbx_strand_id
1 'polypeptide(L)'
;MDSPFMRTPRRLRLLLVCVSLTASCLAQSLREQADALGFLVGTAVRPYALAEQQYSATLGREFNMIEAEDAMKWWVLRPDQSTFDFRQGDQIVGFAETHRMKVRGHTLVWGWTNPPWLTSQTFTVEQLAHILHEHITRVAGHYRGKVFAWDVLNEGFDENGKVKPSFWYDQPGIGFAGKSTAYIE
;
A
#
# COMPACT_ATOMS: atom_id res chain seq x y z
N MET A 1 -68.15 56.53 -43.60
CA MET A 1 -68.73 55.39 -42.86
C MET A 1 -67.83 54.20 -43.13
N ASP A 2 -66.93 53.99 -42.19
CA ASP A 2 -65.79 53.09 -42.25
C ASP A 2 -66.20 51.62 -42.13
N SER A 3 -65.47 50.73 -42.80
CA SER A 3 -65.54 49.28 -42.58
C SER A 3 -64.13 48.73 -42.31
N PRO A 4 -63.97 47.74 -41.40
CA PRO A 4 -62.78 47.64 -40.57
C PRO A 4 -61.69 46.70 -41.12
N PHE A 5 -60.47 47.04 -40.72
CA PHE A 5 -59.20 46.32 -40.81
C PHE A 5 -59.27 44.78 -40.76
N MET A 6 -58.66 44.13 -41.76
CA MET A 6 -58.18 42.76 -41.69
C MET A 6 -57.06 42.64 -40.65
N ARG A 7 -57.22 41.77 -39.64
CA ARG A 7 -56.16 41.39 -38.70
C ARG A 7 -55.39 40.18 -39.23
N THR A 8 -54.10 40.33 -39.47
CA THR A 8 -53.16 39.23 -39.74
C THR A 8 -52.86 38.45 -38.44
N PRO A 9 -52.81 37.10 -38.47
CA PRO A 9 -52.44 36.34 -37.28
C PRO A 9 -50.92 36.36 -37.10
N ARG A 10 -50.45 36.90 -35.98
CA ARG A 10 -49.06 36.78 -35.54
C ARG A 10 -48.78 35.31 -35.20
N ARG A 11 -48.03 34.62 -36.05
CA ARG A 11 -47.48 33.29 -35.75
C ARG A 11 -46.43 33.44 -34.65
N LEU A 12 -46.76 33.03 -33.43
CA LEU A 12 -45.81 32.89 -32.34
C LEU A 12 -44.89 31.70 -32.66
N ARG A 13 -43.66 31.98 -33.11
CA ARG A 13 -42.63 30.94 -33.25
C ARG A 13 -42.04 30.69 -31.86
N LEU A 14 -42.45 29.57 -31.25
CA LEU A 14 -41.82 29.05 -30.05
C LEU A 14 -40.43 28.53 -30.45
N LEU A 15 -39.37 29.24 -30.05
CA LEU A 15 -37.99 28.77 -30.23
C LEU A 15 -37.70 27.77 -29.12
N LEU A 16 -37.73 26.48 -29.43
CA LEU A 16 -37.31 25.43 -28.50
C LEU A 16 -35.77 25.41 -28.47
N VAL A 17 -35.18 25.96 -27.41
CA VAL A 17 -33.74 25.84 -27.17
C VAL A 17 -33.49 24.48 -26.53
N CYS A 18 -33.05 23.50 -27.32
CA CYS A 18 -32.51 22.25 -26.80
C CYS A 18 -31.14 22.54 -26.17
N VAL A 19 -31.09 22.64 -24.84
CA VAL A 19 -29.83 22.57 -24.10
C VAL A 19 -29.42 21.09 -24.10
N SER A 20 -28.52 20.72 -25.00
CA SER A 20 -27.84 19.42 -24.95
C SER A 20 -26.93 19.39 -23.72
N LEU A 21 -27.43 18.82 -22.62
CA LEU A 21 -26.60 18.39 -21.50
C LEU A 21 -25.69 17.27 -21.99
N THR A 22 -24.50 17.62 -22.48
CA THR A 22 -23.42 16.65 -22.60
C THR A 22 -22.99 16.29 -21.18
N ALA A 23 -23.54 15.20 -20.65
CA ALA A 23 -22.97 14.58 -19.47
C ALA A 23 -21.58 14.07 -19.86
N SER A 24 -20.55 14.87 -19.57
CA SER A 24 -19.18 14.38 -19.57
C SER A 24 -19.11 13.33 -18.47
N CYS A 25 -19.25 12.06 -18.86
CA CYS A 25 -18.91 10.96 -17.98
C CYS A 25 -17.39 11.05 -17.79
N LEU A 26 -16.94 11.69 -16.71
CA LEU A 26 -15.54 11.60 -16.32
C LEU A 26 -15.22 10.11 -16.21
N ALA A 27 -14.10 9.68 -16.82
CA ALA A 27 -13.67 8.31 -16.72
C ALA A 27 -13.58 7.95 -15.22
N GLN A 28 -14.27 6.89 -14.83
CA GLN A 28 -14.26 6.38 -13.46
C GLN A 28 -12.84 5.93 -13.09
N SER A 29 -12.39 6.28 -11.90
CA SER A 29 -11.08 5.88 -11.41
C SER A 29 -11.01 4.37 -11.17
N LEU A 30 -9.79 3.82 -11.16
CA LEU A 30 -9.59 2.39 -10.87
C LEU A 30 -10.18 2.02 -9.50
N ARG A 31 -9.97 2.84 -8.48
CA ARG A 31 -10.49 2.60 -7.12
C ARG A 31 -12.00 2.65 -7.05
N GLU A 32 -12.67 3.56 -7.75
CA GLU A 32 -14.13 3.61 -7.76
C GLU A 32 -14.72 2.33 -8.39
N GLN A 33 -14.08 1.82 -9.45
CA GLN A 33 -14.50 0.56 -10.07
C GLN A 33 -14.23 -0.64 -9.16
N ALA A 34 -13.08 -0.67 -8.48
CA ALA A 34 -12.71 -1.73 -7.54
C ALA A 34 -13.62 -1.73 -6.30
N ASP A 35 -13.92 -0.55 -5.75
CA ASP A 35 -14.85 -0.36 -4.63
C ASP A 35 -16.25 -0.88 -4.99
N ALA A 36 -16.75 -0.57 -6.20
CA ALA A 36 -18.05 -1.07 -6.68
C ALA A 36 -18.10 -2.61 -6.82
N LEU A 37 -16.95 -3.23 -7.08
CA LEU A 37 -16.80 -4.69 -7.21
C LEU A 37 -16.35 -5.37 -5.90
N GLY A 38 -16.07 -4.61 -4.84
CA GLY A 38 -15.73 -5.12 -3.52
C GLY A 38 -14.30 -5.65 -3.38
N PHE A 39 -13.32 -5.12 -4.13
CA PHE A 39 -11.92 -5.47 -3.97
C PHE A 39 -10.98 -4.26 -3.91
N LEU A 40 -9.75 -4.48 -3.44
CA LEU A 40 -8.71 -3.45 -3.38
C LEU A 40 -7.88 -3.43 -4.66
N VAL A 41 -7.64 -2.24 -5.20
CA VAL A 41 -6.66 -1.97 -6.25
C VAL A 41 -5.59 -1.06 -5.68
N GLY A 42 -4.33 -1.50 -5.75
CA GLY A 42 -3.22 -0.81 -5.13
C GLY A 42 -1.92 -0.86 -5.91
N THR A 43 -0.94 -0.16 -5.40
CA THR A 43 0.41 -0.05 -5.96
C THR A 43 1.45 0.06 -4.85
N ALA A 44 2.68 -0.38 -5.14
CA ALA A 44 3.84 -0.08 -4.31
C ALA A 44 4.22 1.41 -4.42
N VAL A 45 4.69 1.99 -3.32
CA VAL A 45 5.00 3.42 -3.19
C VAL A 45 6.31 3.61 -2.41
N ARG A 46 7.11 4.59 -2.84
CA ARG A 46 8.27 5.08 -2.08
C ARG A 46 7.99 6.47 -1.50
N PRO A 47 8.47 6.80 -0.28
CA PRO A 47 8.11 8.05 0.37
C PRO A 47 8.50 9.31 -0.41
N TYR A 48 9.65 9.30 -1.09
CA TYR A 48 10.11 10.47 -1.84
C TYR A 48 9.20 10.83 -3.02
N ALA A 49 8.50 9.86 -3.61
CA ALA A 49 7.60 10.08 -4.74
C ALA A 49 6.35 10.89 -4.33
N LEU A 50 5.98 10.85 -3.05
CA LEU A 50 4.83 11.60 -2.53
C LEU A 50 5.02 13.12 -2.58
N ALA A 51 6.25 13.61 -2.72
CA ALA A 51 6.53 15.04 -2.89
C ALA A 51 6.22 15.53 -4.33
N GLU A 52 6.08 14.62 -5.29
CA GLU A 52 5.70 14.97 -6.66
C GLU A 52 4.18 15.12 -6.76
N GLN A 53 3.71 16.30 -7.15
CA GLN A 53 2.30 16.64 -7.13
C GLN A 53 1.48 15.78 -8.11
N GLN A 54 1.99 15.53 -9.31
CA GLN A 54 1.28 14.74 -10.32
C GLN A 54 1.19 13.27 -9.92
N TYR A 55 2.28 12.70 -9.41
CA TYR A 55 2.29 11.36 -8.82
C TYR A 55 1.29 11.23 -7.67
N SER A 56 1.38 12.08 -6.66
CA SER A 56 0.50 12.02 -5.47
C SER A 56 -0.98 12.24 -5.83
N ALA A 57 -1.28 13.14 -6.77
CA ALA A 57 -2.64 13.34 -7.28
C ALA A 57 -3.17 12.09 -7.99
N THR A 58 -2.35 11.46 -8.84
CA THR A 58 -2.73 10.23 -9.54
C THR A 58 -2.91 9.08 -8.57
N LEU A 59 -1.98 8.90 -7.64
CA LEU A 59 -2.03 7.88 -6.60
C LEU A 59 -3.32 8.00 -5.78
N GLY A 60 -3.61 9.22 -5.29
CA GLY A 60 -4.81 9.57 -4.52
C GLY A 60 -6.12 9.29 -5.25
N ARG A 61 -6.14 9.57 -6.56
CA ARG A 61 -7.32 9.39 -7.42
C ARG A 61 -7.55 7.93 -7.77
N GLU A 62 -6.52 7.17 -8.11
CA GLU A 62 -6.68 5.87 -8.76
C GLU A 62 -6.68 4.68 -7.79
N PHE A 63 -6.05 4.76 -6.62
CA PHE A 63 -5.85 3.58 -5.78
C PHE A 63 -6.55 3.67 -4.42
N ASN A 64 -7.03 2.54 -3.90
CA ASN A 64 -7.62 2.42 -2.55
C ASN A 64 -6.73 1.60 -1.60
N MET A 65 -5.55 1.17 -2.05
CA MET A 65 -4.55 0.47 -1.24
C MET A 65 -3.14 0.85 -1.69
N ILE A 66 -2.21 0.96 -0.74
CA ILE A 66 -0.79 1.11 -1.04
C ILE A 66 0.06 0.14 -0.24
N GLU A 67 1.19 -0.23 -0.82
CA GLU A 67 2.24 -1.02 -0.19
C GLU A 67 3.51 -0.18 -0.07
N ALA A 68 4.16 -0.23 1.09
CA ALA A 68 5.43 0.46 1.29
C ALA A 68 6.57 -0.32 0.63
N GLU A 69 7.02 0.09 -0.56
CA GLU A 69 7.95 -0.70 -1.40
C GLU A 69 9.21 -1.13 -0.64
N ASP A 70 9.87 -0.18 0.04
CA ASP A 70 11.06 -0.42 0.87
C ASP A 70 10.92 0.12 2.29
N ALA A 71 10.05 1.10 2.52
CA ALA A 71 10.01 1.88 3.74
C ALA A 71 9.63 1.09 5.01
N MET A 72 9.10 -0.13 4.83
CA MET A 72 8.78 -1.06 5.91
C MET A 72 9.64 -2.33 5.89
N LYS A 73 10.72 -2.37 5.10
CA LYS A 73 11.70 -3.46 5.15
C LYS A 73 12.65 -3.31 6.33
N TRP A 74 13.20 -4.43 6.79
CA TRP A 74 14.02 -4.51 8.00
C TRP A 74 15.15 -3.49 8.04
N TRP A 75 15.93 -3.36 6.98
CA TRP A 75 17.09 -2.45 6.95
C TRP A 75 16.70 -0.96 7.07
N VAL A 76 15.50 -0.58 6.65
CA VAL A 76 14.96 0.78 6.85
C VAL A 76 14.47 0.93 8.29
N LEU A 77 13.66 -0.03 8.75
CA LEU A 77 13.00 0.05 10.05
C LEU A 77 13.95 -0.15 11.23
N ARG A 78 15.04 -0.89 11.05
CA ARG A 78 15.97 -1.29 12.12
C ARG A 78 17.42 -1.20 11.63
N PRO A 79 17.94 0.03 11.40
CA PRO A 79 19.27 0.25 10.83
C PRO A 79 20.40 -0.17 11.76
N ASP A 80 20.15 -0.23 13.07
CA ASP A 80 21.06 -0.77 14.09
C ASP A 80 20.30 -1.66 15.09
N GLN A 81 21.01 -2.32 16.00
CA GLN A 81 20.42 -3.27 16.93
C GLN A 81 19.42 -2.65 17.92
N SER A 82 19.65 -1.39 18.31
CA SER A 82 18.94 -0.67 19.38
C SER A 82 17.88 0.32 18.89
N THR A 83 17.96 0.76 17.64
CA THR A 83 17.12 1.83 17.09
C THR A 83 16.11 1.29 16.10
N PHE A 84 14.89 1.84 16.18
CA PHE A 84 13.88 1.70 15.14
C PHE A 84 13.61 3.06 14.46
N ASP A 85 13.51 3.07 13.14
CA ASP A 85 13.20 4.26 12.34
C ASP A 85 11.92 4.05 11.53
N PHE A 86 10.81 4.62 12.03
CA PHE A 86 9.50 4.51 11.40
C PHE A 86 9.16 5.67 10.47
N ARG A 87 10.03 6.68 10.34
CA ARG A 87 9.68 7.96 9.68
C ARG A 87 9.18 7.77 8.24
N GLN A 88 9.86 6.91 7.48
CA GLN A 88 9.50 6.64 6.09
C GLN A 88 8.18 5.89 5.96
N GLY A 89 7.97 4.85 6.77
CA GLY A 89 6.71 4.10 6.78
C GLY A 89 5.55 4.96 7.27
N ASP A 90 5.78 5.82 8.27
CA ASP A 90 4.77 6.75 8.80
C ASP A 90 4.36 7.80 7.76
N GLN A 91 5.27 8.25 6.89
CA GLN A 91 4.93 9.14 5.79
C GLN A 91 3.95 8.48 4.81
N ILE A 92 4.19 7.21 4.46
CA ILE A 92 3.30 6.43 3.58
C ILE A 92 1.95 6.21 4.25
N VAL A 93 1.94 5.84 5.54
CA VAL A 93 0.71 5.63 6.30
C VAL A 93 -0.11 6.91 6.41
N GLY A 94 0.52 8.06 6.67
CA GLY A 94 -0.17 9.35 6.72
C GLY A 94 -0.79 9.75 5.38
N PHE A 95 -0.14 9.44 4.27
CA PHE A 95 -0.73 9.61 2.93
C PHE A 95 -1.95 8.69 2.77
N ALA A 96 -1.83 7.41 3.11
CA ALA A 96 -2.94 6.46 3.03
C ALA A 96 -4.15 6.92 3.86
N GLU A 97 -3.94 7.35 5.10
CA GLU A 97 -4.99 7.85 5.99
C GLU A 97 -5.71 9.06 5.38
N THR A 98 -4.96 10.03 4.85
CA THR A 98 -5.49 11.23 4.18
C THR A 98 -6.36 10.87 2.98
N HIS A 99 -5.96 9.86 2.20
CA HIS A 99 -6.65 9.43 0.98
C HIS A 99 -7.59 8.24 1.18
N ARG A 100 -7.86 7.86 2.44
CA ARG A 100 -8.71 6.72 2.82
C ARG A 100 -8.31 5.43 2.09
N MET A 101 -7.01 5.15 2.08
CA MET A 101 -6.45 3.94 1.51
C MET A 101 -6.14 2.93 2.61
N LYS A 102 -6.14 1.65 2.24
CA LYS A 102 -5.58 0.58 3.07
C LYS A 102 -4.06 0.53 2.89
N VAL A 103 -3.33 0.11 3.92
CA VAL A 103 -1.88 -0.10 3.85
C VAL A 103 -1.56 -1.59 4.00
N ARG A 104 -0.90 -2.19 3.01
CA ARG A 104 -0.26 -3.50 3.15
C ARG A 104 1.19 -3.29 3.61
N GLY A 105 1.56 -3.89 4.72
CA GLY A 105 2.93 -3.87 5.21
C GLY A 105 3.77 -4.91 4.49
N HIS A 106 4.92 -4.49 3.96
CA HIS A 106 5.85 -5.35 3.24
C HIS A 106 7.29 -4.98 3.64
N THR A 107 8.05 -5.83 4.33
CA THR A 107 7.72 -7.16 4.91
C THR A 107 8.49 -7.32 6.22
N LEU A 108 7.99 -8.15 7.14
CA LEU A 108 8.62 -8.32 8.46
C LEU A 108 9.84 -9.24 8.42
N VAL A 109 9.85 -10.25 7.54
CA VAL A 109 10.94 -11.21 7.41
C VAL A 109 11.21 -11.49 5.94
N TRP A 110 12.47 -11.35 5.55
CA TRP A 110 12.93 -11.73 4.22
C TRP A 110 14.38 -12.21 4.28
N GLY A 111 14.73 -13.14 3.39
CA GLY A 111 16.10 -13.62 3.26
C GLY A 111 17.07 -12.56 2.72
N TRP A 112 16.55 -11.50 2.08
CA TRP A 112 17.35 -10.46 1.44
C TRP A 112 17.28 -9.13 2.18
N THR A 113 18.27 -8.26 1.95
CA THR A 113 18.34 -6.89 2.51
C THR A 113 18.34 -6.81 4.05
N ASN A 114 18.93 -7.79 4.75
CA ASN A 114 19.14 -7.70 6.19
C ASN A 114 20.29 -6.72 6.51
N PRO A 115 20.19 -5.89 7.57
CA PRO A 115 21.19 -4.88 7.87
C PRO A 115 22.52 -5.49 8.34
N PRO A 116 23.68 -4.82 8.11
CA PRO A 116 24.99 -5.38 8.42
C PRO A 116 25.18 -5.80 9.88
N TRP A 117 24.61 -5.09 10.85
CA TRP A 117 24.71 -5.46 12.27
C TRP A 117 24.10 -6.83 12.58
N LEU A 118 23.15 -7.27 11.76
CA LEU A 118 22.48 -8.56 11.91
C LEU A 118 23.27 -9.67 11.21
N THR A 119 23.85 -9.38 10.04
CA THR A 119 24.49 -10.41 9.18
C THR A 119 26.01 -10.52 9.35
N SER A 120 26.66 -9.53 9.97
CA SER A 120 28.14 -9.49 10.09
C SER A 120 28.67 -10.13 11.37
N GLN A 121 27.82 -10.79 12.16
CA GLN A 121 28.19 -11.47 13.39
C GLN A 121 27.38 -12.77 13.55
N THR A 122 27.85 -13.63 14.45
CA THR A 122 27.18 -14.91 14.76
C THR A 122 26.33 -14.76 16.01
N PHE A 123 25.10 -15.27 15.95
CA PHE A 123 24.16 -15.30 17.06
C PHE A 123 23.84 -16.75 17.43
N THR A 124 23.37 -17.03 18.65
CA THR A 124 22.73 -18.33 18.94
C THR A 124 21.31 -18.37 18.37
N VAL A 125 20.72 -19.56 18.27
CA VAL A 125 19.31 -19.75 17.88
C VAL A 125 18.38 -18.90 18.76
N GLU A 126 18.62 -18.89 20.06
CA GLU A 126 17.81 -18.15 21.05
C GLU A 126 17.94 -16.64 20.87
N GLN A 127 19.15 -16.15 20.56
CA GLN A 127 19.38 -14.74 20.28
C GLN A 127 18.67 -14.30 19.00
N LEU A 128 18.74 -15.10 17.93
CA LEU A 128 18.02 -14.81 16.67
C LEU A 128 16.50 -14.82 16.87
N ALA A 129 15.98 -15.81 17.60
CA ALA A 129 14.56 -15.89 17.92
C ALA A 129 14.09 -14.67 18.72
N HIS A 130 14.89 -14.22 19.70
CA HIS A 130 14.59 -13.01 20.46
C HIS A 130 14.61 -11.75 19.59
N ILE A 131 15.66 -11.58 18.76
CA ILE A 131 15.79 -10.44 17.83
C ILE A 131 14.61 -10.37 16.87
N LEU A 132 14.19 -11.51 16.31
CA LEU A 132 13.07 -11.59 15.38
C LEU A 132 11.75 -11.27 16.08
N HIS A 133 11.50 -11.88 17.24
CA HIS A 133 10.31 -11.62 18.02
C HIS A 133 10.20 -10.13 18.40
N GLU A 134 11.30 -9.51 18.82
CA GLU A 134 11.35 -8.08 19.12
C GLU A 134 11.02 -7.25 17.88
N HIS A 135 11.64 -7.54 16.73
CA HIS A 135 11.40 -6.83 15.48
C HIS A 135 9.91 -6.87 15.10
N ILE A 136 9.33 -8.07 15.00
CA ILE A 136 7.92 -8.25 14.65
C ILE A 136 7.02 -7.51 15.63
N THR A 137 7.26 -7.67 16.94
CA THR A 137 6.43 -7.05 17.99
C THR A 137 6.48 -5.53 17.92
N ARG A 138 7.66 -4.94 17.76
CA ARG A 138 7.85 -3.49 17.68
C ARG A 138 7.22 -2.90 16.42
N VAL A 139 7.48 -3.51 15.26
CA VAL A 139 6.98 -3.02 13.96
C VAL A 139 5.46 -3.18 13.86
N ALA A 140 4.93 -4.38 14.07
CA ALA A 140 3.49 -4.61 14.02
C ALA A 140 2.75 -3.85 15.13
N GLY A 141 3.39 -3.68 16.29
CA GLY A 141 2.89 -2.87 17.39
C GLY A 141 2.76 -1.38 17.03
N HIS A 142 3.79 -0.79 16.42
CA HIS A 142 3.81 0.60 15.97
C HIS A 142 2.70 0.90 14.94
N TYR A 143 2.49 -0.02 13.99
CA TYR A 143 1.49 0.11 12.92
C TYR A 143 0.11 -0.48 13.25
N ARG A 144 -0.14 -0.85 14.51
CA ARG A 144 -1.42 -1.41 14.96
C ARG A 144 -2.59 -0.49 14.58
N GLY A 145 -3.57 -1.05 13.88
CA GLY A 145 -4.77 -0.32 13.43
C GLY A 145 -4.58 0.52 12.16
N LYS A 146 -3.34 0.62 11.63
CA LYS A 146 -3.00 1.41 10.44
C LYS A 146 -2.70 0.53 9.22
N VAL A 147 -2.05 -0.62 9.44
CA VAL A 147 -1.78 -1.64 8.42
C VAL A 147 -2.86 -2.73 8.49
N PHE A 148 -3.49 -3.04 7.36
CA PHE A 148 -4.60 -4.01 7.32
C PHE A 148 -4.13 -5.46 7.11
N ALA A 149 -2.99 -5.64 6.47
CA ALA A 149 -2.39 -6.94 6.18
C ALA A 149 -0.86 -6.81 6.16
N TRP A 150 -0.17 -7.86 6.58
CA TRP A 150 1.28 -7.95 6.55
C TRP A 150 1.72 -9.12 5.68
N ASP A 151 2.71 -8.86 4.84
CA ASP A 151 3.62 -9.92 4.42
C ASP A 151 4.54 -10.19 5.61
N VAL A 152 4.27 -11.27 6.34
CA VAL A 152 5.05 -11.63 7.52
C VAL A 152 6.38 -12.24 7.07
N LEU A 153 6.33 -13.24 6.19
CA LEU A 153 7.49 -13.85 5.55
C LEU A 153 7.39 -13.65 4.05
N ASN A 154 8.42 -13.06 3.45
CA ASN A 154 8.54 -12.93 2.00
C ASN A 154 9.46 -14.01 1.42
N GLU A 155 9.05 -14.62 0.30
CA GLU A 155 9.86 -15.52 -0.54
C GLU A 155 10.62 -16.64 0.22
N GLY A 156 9.95 -17.34 1.13
CA GLY A 156 10.55 -18.44 1.89
C GLY A 156 10.90 -19.68 1.05
N PHE A 157 10.34 -19.81 -0.16
CA PHE A 157 10.51 -20.98 -1.03
C PHE A 157 11.16 -20.62 -2.37
N ASP A 158 11.88 -21.58 -2.96
CA ASP A 158 12.45 -21.50 -4.29
C ASP A 158 11.43 -21.86 -5.36
N GLU A 159 11.83 -21.75 -6.62
CA GLU A 159 11.02 -22.10 -7.80
C GLU A 159 10.56 -23.56 -7.85
N ASN A 160 11.17 -24.45 -7.06
CA ASN A 160 10.82 -25.85 -6.95
C ASN A 160 10.01 -26.16 -5.67
N GLY A 161 9.61 -25.14 -4.90
CA GLY A 161 8.86 -25.28 -3.66
C GLY A 161 9.68 -25.75 -2.46
N LYS A 162 11.02 -25.72 -2.53
CA LYS A 162 11.89 -26.02 -1.39
C LYS A 162 12.16 -24.75 -0.58
N VAL A 163 12.36 -24.89 0.73
CA VAL A 163 12.73 -23.74 1.57
C VAL A 163 14.07 -23.17 1.09
N LYS A 164 14.11 -21.86 0.83
CA LYS A 164 15.32 -21.16 0.39
C LYS A 164 16.32 -21.03 1.55
N PRO A 165 17.61 -21.32 1.32
CA PRO A 165 18.67 -20.92 2.22
C PRO A 165 18.61 -19.41 2.49
N SER A 166 18.79 -19.03 3.74
CA SER A 166 18.79 -17.62 4.16
C SER A 166 19.41 -17.48 5.54
N PHE A 167 19.80 -16.26 5.90
CA PHE A 167 20.26 -15.92 7.25
C PHE A 167 19.29 -16.41 8.36
N TRP A 168 17.99 -16.41 8.09
CA TRP A 168 16.97 -16.84 9.05
C TRP A 168 16.80 -18.37 9.11
N TYR A 169 17.19 -19.09 8.05
CA TYR A 169 17.02 -20.54 7.93
C TYR A 169 18.30 -21.31 8.24
N ASP A 170 19.45 -20.85 7.73
CA ASP A 170 20.74 -21.55 7.76
C ASP A 170 21.43 -21.45 9.12
N GLN A 171 22.14 -22.50 9.56
CA GLN A 171 22.75 -22.60 10.90
C GLN A 171 23.57 -21.36 11.31
N PRO A 172 23.29 -20.77 12.50
CA PRO A 172 22.39 -21.25 13.57
C PRO A 172 20.92 -20.82 13.42
N GLY A 173 20.50 -20.38 12.24
CA GLY A 173 19.18 -19.91 11.86
C GLY A 173 18.02 -20.70 12.49
N ILE A 174 16.95 -19.96 12.73
CA ILE A 174 15.79 -20.44 13.48
C ILE A 174 14.95 -21.44 12.69
N GLY A 175 15.05 -21.46 11.35
CA GLY A 175 14.27 -22.37 10.50
C GLY A 175 14.72 -23.84 10.51
N PHE A 176 15.97 -24.13 10.85
CA PHE A 176 16.55 -25.48 10.79
C PHE A 176 16.68 -26.19 12.15
N ALA A 177 16.38 -25.52 13.28
CA ALA A 177 16.85 -25.93 14.61
C ALA A 177 16.11 -27.13 15.27
N GLY A 178 15.56 -28.09 14.52
CA GLY A 178 15.01 -29.36 15.03
C GLY A 178 13.88 -29.25 16.06
N LYS A 179 13.44 -28.03 16.35
CA LYS A 179 12.32 -27.61 17.18
C LYS A 179 11.56 -26.64 16.30
N SER A 180 10.40 -27.05 15.80
CA SER A 180 9.59 -26.21 14.91
C SER A 180 9.45 -24.81 15.49
N THR A 181 9.65 -23.79 14.67
CA THR A 181 9.46 -22.42 15.11
C THR A 181 8.01 -22.04 14.87
N ALA A 182 7.31 -21.72 15.96
CA ALA A 182 5.93 -21.24 15.97
C ALA A 182 5.69 -19.89 15.24
N TYR A 183 6.64 -19.43 14.43
CA TYR A 183 6.63 -18.10 13.79
C TYR A 183 6.80 -18.15 12.26
N ILE A 184 7.15 -19.30 11.69
CA ILE A 184 7.38 -19.47 10.25
C ILE A 184 6.52 -20.61 9.65
N GLU A 185 5.76 -21.33 10.49
CA GLU A 185 4.68 -22.25 10.10
C GLU A 185 3.33 -21.74 10.61
#